data_AF-A0A5E4I8G9-F1
#
_entry.id   AF-A0A5E4I8G9-F1
#
_cell.length_a   1.000
_cell.length_b   1.000
_cell.length_c   1.000
_cell.angle_alpha   90.00
_cell.angle_beta   90.00
_cell.angle_gamma   90.00
#
_symmetry.space_group_name_H-M   'P 1'
#
loop_
_entity.id
_entity.type
_entity.pdbx_description
1 polymer ?
#
loop_
_entity_poly.entity_id
_entity_poly.type
_entity_poly.pdbx_seq_one_letter_code
_entity_poly.pdbx_strand_id
1 'polypeptide(L)'
;MPSKETQKKHKHEAEAKKEKHSNESPAKKLHERYSLKKEKAPKEKPEEEERKRGSSGNARLNDEKDIKKEKEEGTPQEGTEQQEKKELTPEEKERKKEQEARFKVAQDFSRRLIEKFKKTVKCVVVYGSTATGNHKKTSDIDTFVVMDDTKIEQEIPQEVKDRIWNELLHVAKETNEANKIPEGQGITIQAFMFLTEFWENMRTAEAVLLAILRTGVPVFDVGVFMPAKRMLLRGKIPTTKEAVDKKIAAAPEFVDYARARVKSAAHYLEQGMAAAGQGALMFVGRVPPNKEEVPKALQESFVKDGLLEEKYVKDAEEIRKFAKELEHKKDEDCKAVGAEVDKYLNMTDEFVKRMDKLIKDLEMKKKSNVLMNTYKTFLKANVGALKYIGITPPESLKDLPKVMYKHFPDFKDSHAELFEHLTRALTMVKDGKEDEIPERDVYDLREKTKMFVLGLGKKLKDMKDKGEIVVPEENEKKEEGAKEEQPIATEQELNEKEKKK
;
A
#
# COMPACT_ATOMS: atom_id res chain seq x y z
N MET A 1 13.59 -55.06 33.54
CA MET A 1 12.99 -53.89 32.86
C MET A 1 13.07 -52.70 33.81
N PRO A 2 13.68 -51.56 33.44
CA PRO A 2 13.80 -50.43 34.36
C PRO A 2 12.48 -49.65 34.43
N SER A 3 12.21 -49.02 35.58
CA SER A 3 10.94 -48.40 35.93
C SER A 3 10.63 -47.16 35.08
N LYS A 4 9.33 -46.81 34.97
CA LYS A 4 8.81 -45.69 34.17
C LYS A 4 9.41 -44.32 34.54
N GLU A 5 10.08 -44.19 35.69
CA GLU A 5 10.77 -42.96 36.11
C GLU A 5 12.15 -42.79 35.47
N THR A 6 12.88 -43.89 35.20
CA THR A 6 14.20 -43.85 34.55
C THR A 6 14.08 -43.48 33.07
N GLN A 7 12.96 -43.82 32.42
CA GLN A 7 12.69 -43.45 31.03
C GLN A 7 12.31 -41.97 30.85
N LYS A 8 11.75 -41.31 31.88
CA LYS A 8 11.38 -39.89 31.84
C LYS A 8 12.59 -38.96 32.00
N LYS A 9 13.59 -39.35 32.82
CA LYS A 9 14.85 -38.60 32.96
C LYS A 9 15.72 -38.65 31.69
N HIS A 10 15.80 -39.79 31.01
CA HIS A 10 16.55 -39.87 29.75
C HIS A 10 15.91 -39.09 28.59
N LYS A 11 14.59 -38.86 28.63
CA LYS A 11 13.90 -38.07 27.59
C LYS A 11 14.14 -36.56 27.75
N HIS A 12 14.16 -36.05 28.99
CA HIS A 12 14.48 -34.65 29.27
C HIS A 12 15.96 -34.31 29.03
N GLU A 13 16.88 -35.24 29.26
CA GLU A 13 18.31 -35.03 29.01
C GLU A 13 18.69 -35.10 27.52
N ALA A 14 17.88 -35.81 26.71
CA ALA A 14 18.02 -35.88 25.25
C ALA A 14 17.42 -34.66 24.53
N GLU A 15 16.37 -34.04 25.09
CA GLU A 15 15.79 -32.79 24.56
C GLU A 15 16.67 -31.57 24.89
N ALA A 16 17.27 -31.51 26.10
CA ALA A 16 18.20 -30.44 26.47
C ALA A 16 19.55 -30.46 25.71
N LYS A 17 19.91 -31.58 25.07
CA LYS A 17 21.09 -31.69 24.19
C LYS A 17 20.79 -31.40 22.72
N LYS A 18 19.52 -31.38 22.29
CA LYS A 18 19.13 -30.98 20.93
C LYS A 18 18.95 -29.47 20.75
N GLU A 19 18.76 -28.72 21.84
CA GLU A 19 18.65 -27.25 21.81
C GLU A 19 19.99 -26.48 21.85
N LYS A 20 21.15 -27.16 21.93
CA LYS A 20 22.48 -26.52 21.97
C LYS A 20 23.21 -26.42 20.61
N HIS A 21 22.58 -26.82 19.51
CA HIS A 21 23.13 -26.65 18.15
C HIS A 21 22.11 -26.02 17.19
N SER A 22 21.73 -24.76 17.43
CA SER A 22 21.34 -23.82 16.36
C SER A 22 21.26 -22.40 16.93
N ASN A 23 22.41 -21.72 17.03
CA ASN A 23 22.40 -20.29 17.35
C ASN A 23 23.45 -19.58 16.51
N GLU A 24 23.17 -19.48 15.20
CA GLU A 24 23.80 -18.47 14.36
C GLU A 24 22.92 -17.21 14.37
N SER A 25 23.49 -16.11 14.84
CA SER A 25 22.81 -14.81 14.92
C SER A 25 22.27 -14.34 13.55
N PRO A 26 21.05 -13.78 13.48
CA PRO A 26 20.45 -13.22 12.25
C PRO A 26 21.31 -12.17 11.53
N ALA A 27 22.30 -11.58 12.21
CA ALA A 27 23.22 -10.60 11.64
C ALA A 27 24.25 -11.20 10.66
N LYS A 28 24.61 -12.48 10.79
CA LYS A 28 25.56 -13.14 9.85
C LYS A 28 24.91 -13.50 8.50
N LYS A 29 23.63 -13.88 8.49
CA LYS A 29 22.88 -14.19 7.25
C LYS A 29 22.59 -12.98 6.36
N LEU A 30 22.62 -11.75 6.92
CA LEU A 30 22.47 -10.52 6.12
C LEU A 30 23.79 -10.10 5.45
N HIS A 31 24.94 -10.38 6.08
CA HIS A 31 26.25 -9.94 5.56
C HIS A 31 26.76 -10.81 4.40
N GLU A 32 26.32 -12.06 4.34
CA GLU A 32 26.69 -13.02 3.28
C GLU A 32 25.88 -12.81 1.99
N ARG A 33 24.63 -12.28 2.08
CA ARG A 33 23.82 -11.91 0.90
C ARG A 33 24.30 -10.64 0.18
N TYR A 34 25.01 -9.74 0.87
CA TYR A 34 25.54 -8.51 0.29
C TYR A 34 26.91 -8.68 -0.37
N SER A 35 27.58 -9.82 -0.17
CA SER A 35 28.96 -10.06 -0.63
C SER A 35 29.06 -10.87 -1.93
N LEU A 36 27.93 -11.30 -2.52
CA LEU A 36 27.87 -12.13 -3.74
C LEU A 36 27.27 -11.42 -4.98
N LYS A 37 27.31 -10.08 -5.04
CA LYS A 37 26.92 -9.30 -6.24
C LYS A 37 27.98 -8.30 -6.69
N LYS A 38 29.25 -8.74 -6.75
CA LYS A 38 30.31 -8.03 -7.48
C LYS A 38 31.09 -9.02 -8.34
N GLU A 39 30.63 -9.15 -9.59
CA GLU A 39 31.32 -9.66 -10.80
C GLU A 39 30.19 -9.94 -11.82
N LYS A 40 30.15 -9.49 -13.08
CA LYS A 40 31.03 -8.79 -14.01
C LYS A 40 30.14 -7.91 -14.89
N ALA A 41 30.55 -6.68 -15.17
CA ALA A 41 29.93 -5.84 -16.19
C ALA A 41 30.39 -6.28 -17.60
N PRO A 42 29.50 -6.42 -18.59
CA PRO A 42 29.90 -6.39 -19.99
C PRO A 42 30.06 -4.93 -20.46
N LYS A 43 31.16 -4.65 -21.14
CA LYS A 43 31.40 -3.40 -21.86
C LYS A 43 30.59 -3.42 -23.15
N GLU A 44 29.76 -2.40 -23.39
CA GLU A 44 29.31 -2.01 -24.73
C GLU A 44 28.96 -0.51 -24.72
N LYS A 45 29.60 0.26 -25.62
CA LYS A 45 29.13 1.58 -26.11
C LYS A 45 28.07 1.29 -27.17
N PRO A 46 27.04 2.13 -27.39
CA PRO A 46 27.17 3.25 -28.35
C PRO A 46 26.25 4.46 -28.03
N GLU A 47 26.64 5.68 -28.36
CA GLU A 47 26.19 6.49 -29.51
C GLU A 47 25.22 7.62 -29.11
N GLU A 48 25.54 8.77 -29.69
CA GLU A 48 24.92 10.06 -29.58
C GLU A 48 23.99 10.19 -30.79
N GLU A 49 22.68 10.32 -30.58
CA GLU A 49 21.76 10.72 -31.65
C GLU A 49 20.61 11.59 -31.10
N GLU A 50 20.51 12.79 -31.67
CA GLU A 50 19.40 13.72 -31.54
C GLU A 50 18.07 13.12 -32.00
N ARG A 51 16.94 13.50 -31.36
CA ARG A 51 15.85 14.27 -32.01
C ARG A 51 14.61 14.47 -31.13
N LYS A 52 14.34 15.75 -30.85
CA LYS A 52 13.11 16.55 -31.04
C LYS A 52 11.71 15.87 -30.93
N ARG A 53 10.82 16.66 -30.30
CA ARG A 53 9.34 16.85 -30.46
C ARG A 53 8.60 16.46 -29.17
N GLY A 54 7.68 17.24 -28.61
CA GLY A 54 7.09 18.51 -28.97
C GLY A 54 6.01 18.81 -27.92
N SER A 55 6.02 20.03 -27.38
CA SER A 55 4.95 20.54 -26.52
C SER A 55 4.06 21.45 -27.37
N SER A 56 2.80 21.05 -27.58
CA SER A 56 1.68 21.96 -27.84
C SER A 56 0.80 21.92 -26.58
N GLY A 57 0.32 23.02 -25.99
CA GLY A 57 -0.55 24.05 -26.60
C GLY A 57 -1.91 23.39 -26.88
N ASN A 58 -3.08 23.80 -26.39
CA ASN A 58 -3.63 25.08 -25.93
C ASN A 58 -4.92 24.74 -25.13
N ALA A 59 -5.26 25.40 -24.01
CA ALA A 59 -5.95 26.69 -23.90
C ALA A 59 -7.45 26.72 -24.31
N ARG A 60 -8.29 27.00 -23.29
CA ARG A 60 -9.46 27.91 -23.22
C ARG A 60 -10.78 27.54 -23.92
N LEU A 61 -11.89 27.77 -23.20
CA LEU A 61 -12.87 28.87 -23.37
C LEU A 61 -13.91 28.75 -22.21
N ASN A 62 -13.97 29.71 -21.28
CA ASN A 62 -14.81 30.92 -21.23
C ASN A 62 -16.31 30.65 -21.07
N ASP A 63 -16.91 31.15 -19.98
CA ASP A 63 -17.85 32.29 -20.04
C ASP A 63 -18.16 32.86 -18.64
N GLU A 64 -18.21 34.20 -18.58
CA GLU A 64 -18.51 35.06 -17.43
C GLU A 64 -20.01 35.41 -17.33
N LYS A 65 -20.39 35.91 -16.12
CA LYS A 65 -21.58 36.71 -15.72
C LYS A 65 -22.74 35.87 -15.16
N ASP A 66 -23.35 36.14 -14.00
CA ASP A 66 -23.38 37.22 -13.00
C ASP A 66 -23.64 36.54 -11.62
N ILE A 67 -23.25 37.04 -10.44
CA ILE A 67 -23.99 38.05 -9.64
C ILE A 67 -23.14 38.37 -8.40
N LYS A 68 -23.04 39.67 -8.08
CA LYS A 68 -22.49 40.23 -6.85
C LYS A 68 -23.41 39.96 -5.64
N LYS A 69 -22.88 39.38 -4.57
CA LYS A 69 -22.97 39.83 -3.16
C LYS A 69 -22.27 38.81 -2.24
N GLU A 70 -21.72 39.33 -1.14
CA GLU A 70 -21.07 38.61 -0.03
C GLU A 70 -19.62 38.18 -0.28
N LYS A 71 -18.72 39.14 -0.09
CA LYS A 71 -17.34 38.88 0.35
C LYS A 71 -17.28 39.19 1.84
N GLU A 72 -17.15 38.16 2.66
CA GLU A 72 -16.19 38.07 3.77
C GLU A 72 -16.25 36.65 4.37
N GLU A 73 -15.13 36.24 4.98
CA GLU A 73 -14.87 35.00 5.73
C GLU A 73 -14.28 33.79 4.98
N GLY A 74 -13.07 33.38 5.43
CA GLY A 74 -12.58 32.02 5.27
C GLY A 74 -11.14 31.80 4.76
N THR A 75 -10.18 32.71 4.98
CA THR A 75 -8.75 32.40 4.82
C THR A 75 -8.20 31.55 5.97
N PRO A 76 -7.16 30.72 5.76
CA PRO A 76 -6.53 29.91 6.80
C PRO A 76 -6.03 30.81 7.92
N GLN A 77 -6.34 30.47 9.16
CA GLN A 77 -5.89 31.19 10.36
C GLN A 77 -4.36 31.16 10.45
N GLU A 78 -3.72 32.18 9.89
CA GLU A 78 -2.46 32.69 10.41
C GLU A 78 -2.74 33.21 11.81
N GLY A 79 -2.27 32.48 12.82
CA GLY A 79 -2.23 32.97 14.19
C GLY A 79 -1.34 34.21 14.23
N THR A 80 -1.96 35.39 14.17
CA THR A 80 -1.35 36.65 14.57
C THR A 80 -1.07 36.58 16.07
N GLU A 81 0.10 36.05 16.44
CA GLU A 81 0.76 36.46 17.67
C GLU A 81 1.13 37.93 17.50
N GLN A 82 0.23 38.80 17.93
CA GLN A 82 0.60 40.15 18.34
C GLN A 82 1.62 39.99 19.47
N GLN A 83 2.90 40.00 19.12
CA GLN A 83 3.97 40.23 20.08
C GLN A 83 3.79 41.64 20.62
N GLU A 84 3.07 41.77 21.74
CA GLU A 84 3.21 42.91 22.64
C GLU A 84 4.71 43.08 22.91
N LYS A 85 5.31 44.13 22.36
CA LYS A 85 6.66 44.54 22.72
C LYS A 85 6.60 44.99 24.17
N LYS A 86 6.80 44.06 25.10
CA LYS A 86 7.00 44.34 26.51
C LYS A 86 8.13 45.36 26.61
N GLU A 87 7.84 46.58 27.02
CA GLU A 87 8.87 47.59 27.25
C GLU A 87 9.82 47.06 28.33
N LEU A 88 11.09 46.85 27.95
CA LEU A 88 12.12 46.40 28.87
C LEU A 88 12.26 47.42 29.98
N THR A 89 12.28 46.93 31.22
CA THR A 89 12.55 47.74 32.40
C THR A 89 13.94 48.41 32.28
N PRO A 90 14.18 49.55 32.93
CA PRO A 90 15.49 50.20 32.93
C PRO A 90 16.63 49.25 33.33
N GLU A 91 16.39 48.37 34.30
CA GLU A 91 17.34 47.35 34.76
C GLU A 91 17.62 46.25 33.71
N GLU A 92 16.62 45.84 32.94
CA GLU A 92 16.82 44.90 31.83
C GLU A 92 17.60 45.52 30.67
N LYS A 93 17.39 46.82 30.40
CA LYS A 93 18.15 47.57 29.41
C LYS A 93 19.63 47.72 29.82
N GLU A 94 19.89 48.04 31.09
CA GLU A 94 21.27 48.11 31.63
C GLU A 94 21.97 46.75 31.55
N ARG A 95 21.30 45.67 31.98
CA ARG A 95 21.83 44.29 31.89
C ARG A 95 22.15 43.87 30.46
N LYS A 96 21.29 44.18 29.49
CA LYS A 96 21.57 43.89 28.08
C LYS A 96 22.79 44.65 27.56
N LYS A 97 22.93 45.93 27.92
CA LYS A 97 24.09 46.74 27.54
C LYS A 97 25.39 46.18 28.14
N GLU A 98 25.35 45.73 29.39
CA GLU A 98 26.49 45.04 30.03
C GLU A 98 26.80 43.71 29.34
N GLN A 99 25.76 42.93 29.00
CA GLN A 99 25.89 41.69 28.26
C GLN A 99 26.60 41.90 26.91
N GLU A 100 26.18 42.90 26.14
CA GLU A 100 26.79 43.26 24.86
C GLU A 100 28.26 43.66 25.02
N ALA A 101 28.60 44.40 26.08
CA ALA A 101 29.99 44.76 26.38
C ALA A 101 30.84 43.51 26.65
N ARG A 102 30.32 42.55 27.44
CA ARG A 102 30.97 41.26 27.69
C ARG A 102 31.15 40.44 26.40
N PHE A 103 30.16 40.43 25.52
CA PHE A 103 30.29 39.78 24.21
C PHE A 103 31.35 40.43 23.33
N LYS A 104 31.54 41.75 23.38
CA LYS A 104 32.64 42.44 22.67
C LYS A 104 34.02 41.99 23.18
N VAL A 105 34.18 41.82 24.49
CA VAL A 105 35.42 41.27 25.08
C VAL A 105 35.65 39.83 24.57
N ALA A 106 34.62 38.99 24.56
CA ALA A 106 34.73 37.62 24.02
C ALA A 106 35.02 37.58 22.51
N GLN A 107 34.55 38.55 21.74
CA GLN A 107 34.92 38.71 20.32
C GLN A 107 36.37 39.16 20.13
N ASP A 108 36.90 40.00 21.03
CA ASP A 108 38.32 40.34 21.03
C ASP A 108 39.19 39.11 21.35
N PHE A 109 38.78 38.34 22.35
CA PHE A 109 39.41 37.07 22.70
C PHE A 109 39.43 36.09 21.51
N SER A 110 38.29 35.91 20.83
CA SER A 110 38.22 35.01 19.69
C SER A 110 39.11 35.47 18.53
N ARG A 111 39.19 36.79 18.27
CA ARG A 111 40.09 37.34 17.23
C ARG A 111 41.56 37.04 17.53
N ARG A 112 42.00 37.28 18.77
CA ARG A 112 43.40 37.01 19.20
C ARG A 112 43.73 35.52 19.13
N LEU A 113 42.79 34.64 19.51
CA LEU A 113 42.95 33.20 19.34
C LEU A 113 43.10 32.80 17.87
N ILE A 114 42.29 33.37 16.98
CA ILE A 114 42.37 33.10 15.54
C ILE A 114 43.67 33.65 14.95
N GLU A 115 44.16 34.80 15.38
CA GLU A 115 45.46 35.33 14.93
C GLU A 115 46.62 34.41 15.31
N LYS A 116 46.59 33.88 16.54
CA LYS A 116 47.65 33.02 17.09
C LYS A 116 47.59 31.59 16.54
N PHE A 117 46.42 30.95 16.61
CA PHE A 117 46.22 29.53 16.26
C PHE A 117 45.62 29.31 14.88
N LYS A 118 45.32 30.39 14.13
CA LYS A 118 44.86 30.36 12.74
C LYS A 118 43.64 29.45 12.55
N LYS A 119 43.70 28.58 11.54
CA LYS A 119 42.59 27.69 11.14
C LYS A 119 42.33 26.53 12.10
N THR A 120 43.14 26.39 13.14
CA THR A 120 43.00 25.33 14.14
C THR A 120 41.83 25.64 15.09
N VAL A 121 41.52 26.91 15.37
CA VAL A 121 40.32 27.27 16.15
C VAL A 121 39.08 27.02 15.31
N LYS A 122 38.11 26.26 15.85
CA LYS A 122 36.85 25.93 15.17
C LYS A 122 35.66 26.66 15.73
N CYS A 123 35.59 26.80 17.04
CA CYS A 123 34.61 27.67 17.66
C CYS A 123 35.12 28.24 18.98
N VAL A 124 34.61 29.42 19.31
CA VAL A 124 34.74 30.07 20.61
C VAL A 124 33.33 30.45 21.04
N VAL A 125 32.91 29.94 22.19
CA VAL A 125 31.54 30.01 22.66
C VAL A 125 31.52 30.62 24.04
N VAL A 126 30.69 31.63 24.24
CA VAL A 126 30.37 32.16 25.57
C VAL A 126 29.18 31.37 26.10
N TYR A 127 29.24 30.85 27.32
CA TYR A 127 28.13 30.12 27.93
C TYR A 127 27.88 30.59 29.37
N GLY A 128 26.95 29.94 30.08
CA GLY A 128 26.67 30.26 31.48
C GLY A 128 25.92 31.59 31.68
N SER A 129 26.28 32.32 32.74
CA SER A 129 25.54 33.50 33.19
C SER A 129 25.55 34.66 32.18
N THR A 130 26.69 34.87 31.49
CA THR A 130 26.82 35.88 30.45
C THR A 130 25.97 35.54 29.23
N ALA A 131 25.95 34.29 28.78
CA ALA A 131 25.14 33.87 27.62
C ALA A 131 23.64 33.89 27.91
N THR A 132 23.23 33.53 29.13
CA THR A 132 21.82 33.51 29.55
C THR A 132 21.27 34.86 30.00
N GLY A 133 22.13 35.88 30.16
CA GLY A 133 21.73 37.21 30.63
C GLY A 133 21.57 37.33 32.15
N ASN A 134 21.92 36.29 32.90
CA ASN A 134 21.82 36.23 34.37
C ASN A 134 23.15 36.57 35.08
N HIS A 135 24.05 37.28 34.40
CA HIS A 135 25.33 37.69 34.96
C HIS A 135 25.16 38.80 36.00
N LYS A 136 26.06 38.81 36.98
CA LYS A 136 26.23 39.92 37.93
C LYS A 136 27.38 40.81 37.47
N LYS A 137 27.47 42.03 37.98
CA LYS A 137 28.61 42.92 37.72
C LYS A 137 29.97 42.27 38.04
N THR A 138 30.00 41.39 39.04
CA THR A 138 31.19 40.64 39.46
C THR A 138 31.38 39.29 38.75
N SER A 139 30.49 38.91 37.83
CA SER A 139 30.62 37.65 37.09
C SER A 139 31.78 37.71 36.10
N ASP A 140 32.37 36.57 35.84
CA ASP A 140 33.29 36.33 34.74
C ASP A 140 32.56 35.97 33.44
N ILE A 141 33.33 35.79 32.37
CA ILE A 141 32.86 35.43 31.05
C ILE A 141 33.34 34.01 30.77
N ASP A 142 32.49 33.03 31.07
CA ASP A 142 32.75 31.62 30.80
C ASP A 142 32.83 31.35 29.29
N THR A 143 33.98 30.84 28.87
CA THR A 143 34.27 30.51 27.47
C THR A 143 34.61 29.05 27.29
N PHE A 144 34.19 28.52 26.15
CA PHE A 144 34.49 27.20 25.65
C PHE A 144 35.16 27.31 24.28
N VAL A 145 36.26 26.59 24.08
CA VAL A 145 37.05 26.62 22.84
C VAL A 145 37.18 25.22 22.26
N VAL A 146 36.92 25.09 20.96
CA VAL A 146 37.18 23.85 20.20
C VAL A 146 38.29 24.08 19.20
N MET A 147 39.26 23.15 19.17
CA MET A 147 40.38 23.16 18.24
C MET A 147 40.46 21.89 17.38
N ASP A 148 40.97 22.02 16.17
CA ASP A 148 41.12 20.93 15.20
C ASP A 148 42.32 20.04 15.51
N ASP A 149 42.05 18.76 15.73
CA ASP A 149 43.05 17.70 15.81
C ASP A 149 42.92 16.67 14.69
N THR A 150 41.96 16.84 13.76
CA THR A 150 41.59 15.79 12.78
C THR A 150 42.68 15.42 11.78
N LYS A 151 43.75 16.21 11.70
CA LYS A 151 44.94 15.94 10.86
C LYS A 151 46.04 15.18 11.59
N ILE A 152 45.88 14.94 12.89
CA ILE A 152 46.84 14.23 13.72
C ILE A 152 46.31 12.80 13.86
N GLU A 153 47.04 11.82 13.33
CA GLU A 153 46.62 10.41 13.36
C GLU A 153 46.79 9.77 14.75
N GLN A 154 47.67 10.33 15.57
CA GLN A 154 48.03 9.82 16.90
C GLN A 154 47.38 10.66 17.99
N GLU A 155 47.26 10.10 19.18
CA GLU A 155 46.83 10.87 20.34
C GLU A 155 47.83 12.00 20.64
N ILE A 156 47.29 13.21 20.85
CA ILE A 156 48.11 14.37 21.20
C ILE A 156 48.72 14.14 22.60
N PRO A 157 50.06 14.16 22.74
CA PRO A 157 50.71 13.99 24.04
C PRO A 157 50.26 15.04 25.05
N GLN A 158 50.17 14.66 26.33
CA GLN A 158 49.69 15.55 27.39
C GLN A 158 50.49 16.86 27.47
N GLU A 159 51.82 16.81 27.30
CA GLU A 159 52.68 18.00 27.28
C GLU A 159 52.33 19.00 26.17
N VAL A 160 51.79 18.52 25.03
CA VAL A 160 51.32 19.39 23.95
C VAL A 160 49.98 20.01 24.34
N LYS A 161 49.08 19.24 24.96
CA LYS A 161 47.80 19.73 25.48
C LYS A 161 48.01 20.82 26.53
N ASP A 162 48.93 20.60 27.47
CA ASP A 162 49.27 21.55 28.54
C ASP A 162 49.88 22.84 27.98
N ARG A 163 50.76 22.73 26.96
CA ARG A 163 51.28 23.90 26.25
C ARG A 163 50.16 24.69 25.57
N ILE A 164 49.27 24.03 24.82
CA ILE A 164 48.13 24.70 24.18
C ILE A 164 47.26 25.37 25.24
N TRP A 165 46.96 24.67 26.34
CA TRP A 165 46.17 25.20 27.45
C TRP A 165 46.78 26.47 28.06
N ASN A 166 48.08 26.45 28.38
CA ASN A 166 48.79 27.61 28.90
C ASN A 166 48.78 28.79 27.93
N GLU A 167 48.90 28.53 26.63
CA GLU A 167 48.82 29.55 25.59
C GLU A 167 47.41 30.14 25.47
N LEU A 168 46.35 29.33 25.61
CA LEU A 168 44.97 29.82 25.67
C LEU A 168 44.77 30.74 26.89
N LEU A 169 45.27 30.33 28.06
CA LEU A 169 45.23 31.14 29.29
C LEU A 169 46.00 32.47 29.13
N HIS A 170 47.14 32.45 28.46
CA HIS A 170 47.90 33.67 28.17
C HIS A 170 47.10 34.66 27.32
N VAL A 171 46.47 34.18 26.24
CA VAL A 171 45.62 35.01 25.38
C VAL A 171 44.42 35.58 26.14
N ALA A 172 43.82 34.80 27.05
CA ALA A 172 42.73 35.28 27.90
C ALA A 172 43.18 36.43 28.82
N LYS A 173 44.36 36.31 29.45
CA LYS A 173 44.94 37.37 30.29
C LYS A 173 45.24 38.64 29.49
N GLU A 174 45.91 38.53 28.35
CA GLU A 174 46.21 39.67 27.47
C GLU A 174 44.93 40.37 27.00
N THR A 175 43.86 39.60 26.73
CA THR A 175 42.57 40.16 26.35
C THR A 175 41.95 40.95 27.50
N ASN A 176 41.96 40.41 28.72
CA ASN A 176 41.41 41.07 29.90
C ASN A 176 42.17 42.37 30.21
N GLU A 177 43.49 42.36 30.13
CA GLU A 177 44.34 43.54 30.33
C GLU A 177 44.09 44.62 29.27
N ALA A 178 44.05 44.23 27.99
CA ALA A 178 43.81 45.16 26.89
C ALA A 178 42.43 45.83 26.97
N ASN A 179 41.43 45.10 27.45
CA ASN A 179 40.06 45.61 27.65
C ASN A 179 39.86 46.25 29.04
N LYS A 180 40.91 46.33 29.87
CA LYS A 180 40.90 46.92 31.22
C LYS A 180 39.84 46.29 32.13
N ILE A 181 39.65 44.98 32.04
CA ILE A 181 38.66 44.25 32.84
C ILE A 181 39.24 43.95 34.23
N PRO A 182 38.49 44.19 35.33
CA PRO A 182 38.93 43.82 36.67
C PRO A 182 39.24 42.33 36.80
N GLU A 183 40.18 42.00 37.67
CA GLU A 183 40.54 40.61 37.97
C GLU A 183 39.30 39.82 38.45
N GLY A 184 39.13 38.61 37.91
CA GLY A 184 37.99 37.74 38.20
C GLY A 184 36.68 38.10 37.47
N GLN A 185 36.66 39.13 36.61
CA GLN A 185 35.46 39.50 35.82
C GLN A 185 35.64 39.32 34.30
N GLY A 186 36.84 38.92 33.86
CA GLY A 186 37.21 38.78 32.46
C GLY A 186 36.87 37.42 31.87
N ILE A 187 37.52 37.11 30.75
CA ILE A 187 37.44 35.81 30.09
C ILE A 187 38.00 34.73 31.01
N THR A 188 37.18 33.72 31.29
CA THR A 188 37.56 32.46 31.94
C THR A 188 37.37 31.35 30.93
N ILE A 189 38.41 30.57 30.66
CA ILE A 189 38.29 29.36 29.85
C ILE A 189 37.92 28.23 30.80
N GLN A 190 36.66 27.82 30.77
CA GLN A 190 36.16 26.76 31.64
C GLN A 190 36.36 25.38 31.02
N ALA A 191 36.31 25.30 29.69
CA ALA A 191 36.47 24.07 28.96
C ALA A 191 37.21 24.31 27.63
N PHE A 192 38.07 23.36 27.30
CA PHE A 192 38.78 23.27 26.04
C PHE A 192 38.69 21.82 25.56
N MET A 193 38.30 21.62 24.30
CA MET A 193 38.20 20.28 23.70
C MET A 193 38.81 20.28 22.30
N PHE A 194 39.36 19.14 21.93
CA PHE A 194 39.64 18.89 20.52
C PHE A 194 38.37 18.53 19.74
N LEU A 195 38.40 18.65 18.42
CA LEU A 195 37.23 18.42 17.58
C LEU A 195 36.77 16.96 17.65
N THR A 196 37.69 15.99 17.67
CA THR A 196 37.34 14.57 17.85
C THR A 196 36.67 14.31 19.21
N GLU A 197 37.21 14.87 20.28
CA GLU A 197 36.67 14.81 21.65
C GLU A 197 35.28 15.45 21.73
N PHE A 198 35.07 16.59 21.09
CA PHE A 198 33.76 17.23 21.02
C PHE A 198 32.69 16.32 20.40
N TRP A 199 33.01 15.63 19.29
CA TRP A 199 32.08 14.69 18.67
C TRP A 199 31.86 13.44 19.50
N GLU A 200 32.89 12.93 20.17
CA GLU A 200 32.77 11.79 21.08
C GLU A 200 31.89 12.14 22.29
N ASN A 201 32.11 13.28 22.93
CA ASN A 201 31.31 13.79 24.04
C ASN A 201 29.86 14.06 23.62
N MET A 202 29.63 14.48 22.37
CA MET A 202 28.28 14.63 21.84
C MET A 202 27.59 13.28 21.62
N ARG A 203 28.33 12.28 21.13
CA ARG A 203 27.85 10.92 20.92
C ARG A 203 27.50 10.23 22.24
N THR A 204 28.29 10.45 23.28
CA THR A 204 28.11 9.89 24.63
C THR A 204 27.20 10.73 25.52
N ALA A 205 26.74 11.89 25.04
CA ALA A 205 25.86 12.80 25.78
C ALA A 205 26.48 13.29 27.10
N GLU A 206 27.76 13.67 27.07
CA GLU A 206 28.50 14.17 28.23
C GLU A 206 27.85 15.46 28.78
N ALA A 207 27.74 15.55 30.11
CA ALA A 207 26.93 16.53 30.80
C ALA A 207 27.41 17.98 30.62
N VAL A 208 28.73 18.22 30.67
CA VAL A 208 29.32 19.56 30.51
C VAL A 208 29.08 20.07 29.10
N LEU A 209 29.38 19.27 28.08
CA LEU A 209 29.14 19.65 26.69
C LEU A 209 27.65 19.94 26.42
N LEU A 210 26.74 19.14 26.97
CA LEU A 210 25.31 19.40 26.84
C LEU A 210 24.89 20.72 27.51
N ALA A 211 25.43 21.06 28.68
CA ALA A 211 25.17 22.33 29.34
C ALA A 211 25.65 23.53 28.51
N ILE A 212 26.84 23.41 27.91
CA ILE A 212 27.40 24.40 26.99
C ILE A 212 26.53 24.50 25.73
N LEU A 213 26.11 23.40 25.11
CA LEU A 213 25.26 23.43 23.91
C LEU A 213 23.90 24.09 24.16
N ARG A 214 23.28 23.86 25.34
CA ARG A 214 21.99 24.48 25.69
C ARG A 214 22.09 26.00 25.80
N THR A 215 23.06 26.48 26.56
CA THR A 215 23.16 27.89 26.95
C THR A 215 24.09 28.72 26.07
N GLY A 216 25.05 28.07 25.42
CA GLY A 216 26.16 28.72 24.73
C GLY A 216 25.74 29.53 23.51
N VAL A 217 26.41 30.65 23.32
CA VAL A 217 26.30 31.57 22.20
C VAL A 217 27.68 31.69 21.56
N PRO A 218 27.87 31.24 20.31
CA PRO A 218 29.17 31.33 19.64
C PRO A 218 29.49 32.79 19.29
N VAL A 219 30.68 33.24 19.69
CA VAL A 219 31.28 34.48 19.18
C VAL A 219 32.13 34.23 17.94
N PHE A 220 32.52 32.98 17.73
CA PHE A 220 33.13 32.48 16.51
C PHE A 220 32.73 31.01 16.31
N ASP A 221 32.31 30.62 15.11
CA ASP A 221 31.98 29.23 14.77
C ASP A 221 32.15 29.02 13.27
N VAL A 222 32.93 28.01 12.88
CA VAL A 222 33.08 27.60 11.47
C VAL A 222 32.01 26.60 11.01
N GLY A 223 30.98 26.36 11.85
CA GLY A 223 29.90 25.42 11.58
C GLY A 223 30.02 24.10 12.36
N VAL A 224 30.65 24.13 13.52
CA VAL A 224 30.74 22.99 14.44
C VAL A 224 29.67 23.12 15.53
N PHE A 225 29.65 24.26 16.22
CA PHE A 225 28.83 24.44 17.41
C PHE A 225 27.34 24.61 17.10
N MET A 226 26.99 25.49 16.15
CA MET A 226 25.59 25.78 15.85
C MET A 226 24.83 24.56 15.30
N PRO A 227 25.38 23.75 14.39
CA PRO A 227 24.75 22.49 13.99
C PRO A 227 24.55 21.52 15.16
N ALA A 228 25.56 21.36 16.03
CA ALA A 228 25.45 20.52 17.22
C ALA A 228 24.34 21.00 18.16
N LYS A 229 24.28 22.31 18.43
CA LYS A 229 23.21 22.92 19.24
C LYS A 229 21.83 22.67 18.62
N ARG A 230 21.69 22.80 17.31
CA ARG A 230 20.44 22.50 16.60
C ARG A 230 20.07 21.02 16.68
N MET A 231 21.04 20.11 16.66
CA MET A 231 20.79 18.67 16.85
C MET A 231 20.25 18.38 18.25
N LEU A 232 20.86 18.98 19.29
CA LEU A 232 20.37 18.87 20.66
C LEU A 232 18.92 19.37 20.78
N LEU A 233 18.65 20.61 20.34
CA LEU A 233 17.32 21.22 20.42
C LEU A 233 16.25 20.45 19.63
N ARG A 234 16.64 19.74 18.56
CA ARG A 234 15.74 18.88 17.77
C ARG A 234 15.57 17.46 18.35
N GLY A 235 16.10 17.20 19.55
CA GLY A 235 16.07 15.90 20.21
C GLY A 235 16.75 14.80 19.38
N LYS A 236 17.85 15.14 18.68
CA LYS A 236 18.61 14.19 17.85
C LYS A 236 19.77 13.54 18.61
N ILE A 237 20.20 14.12 19.72
CA ILE A 237 21.18 13.50 20.62
C ILE A 237 20.40 12.55 21.56
N PRO A 238 20.73 11.25 21.60
CA PRO A 238 20.06 10.30 22.49
C PRO A 238 20.16 10.71 23.96
N THR A 239 19.31 10.10 24.81
CA THR A 239 19.33 10.23 26.28
C THR A 239 19.19 11.64 26.87
N THR A 240 18.97 12.68 26.05
CA THR A 240 18.70 14.03 26.55
C THR A 240 17.22 14.29 26.79
N LYS A 241 16.91 15.30 27.62
CA LYS A 241 15.53 15.75 27.85
C LYS A 241 14.82 16.11 26.54
N GLU A 242 15.49 16.79 25.63
CA GLU A 242 14.94 17.19 24.33
C GLU A 242 14.55 15.96 23.47
N ALA A 243 15.33 14.88 23.53
CA ALA A 243 14.99 13.63 22.86
C ALA A 243 13.81 12.92 23.53
N VAL A 244 13.71 12.96 24.87
CA VAL A 244 12.55 12.44 25.63
C VAL A 244 11.30 13.24 25.28
N ASP A 245 11.34 14.56 25.38
CA ASP A 245 10.21 15.45 25.10
C ASP A 245 9.70 15.23 23.68
N LYS A 246 10.60 15.12 22.71
CA LYS A 246 10.24 14.77 21.32
C LYS A 246 9.55 13.42 21.19
N LYS A 247 10.06 12.40 21.89
CA LYS A 247 9.48 11.05 21.85
C LYS A 247 8.09 11.02 22.48
N ILE A 248 7.91 11.72 23.61
CA ILE A 248 6.62 11.83 24.28
C ILE A 248 5.63 12.66 23.46
N ALA A 249 6.07 13.77 22.87
CA ALA A 249 5.23 14.61 22.02
C ALA A 249 4.71 13.86 20.77
N ALA A 250 5.46 12.89 20.26
CA ALA A 250 5.03 12.05 19.13
C ALA A 250 4.05 10.95 19.54
N ALA A 251 3.94 10.59 20.83
CA ALA A 251 3.11 9.47 21.27
C ALA A 251 1.61 9.66 20.98
N PRO A 252 1.00 10.85 21.24
CA PRO A 252 -0.40 11.11 20.87
C PRO A 252 -0.66 10.96 19.37
N GLU A 253 0.27 11.41 18.51
CA GLU A 253 0.11 11.30 17.04
C GLU A 253 -0.06 9.84 16.60
N PHE A 254 0.70 8.91 17.20
CA PHE A 254 0.54 7.48 16.91
C PHE A 254 -0.81 6.92 17.36
N VAL A 255 -1.38 7.44 18.45
CA VAL A 255 -2.72 7.07 18.90
C VAL A 255 -3.78 7.61 17.94
N ASP A 256 -3.64 8.85 17.48
CA ASP A 256 -4.55 9.45 16.51
C ASP A 256 -4.49 8.73 15.15
N TYR A 257 -3.29 8.31 14.72
CA TYR A 257 -3.11 7.43 13.57
C TYR A 257 -3.81 6.07 13.70
N ALA A 258 -3.89 5.50 14.90
CA ALA A 258 -4.64 4.28 15.13
C ALA A 258 -6.15 4.54 15.03
N ARG A 259 -6.65 5.64 15.63
CA ARG A 259 -8.07 6.04 15.57
C ARG A 259 -8.54 6.31 14.13
N ALA A 260 -7.75 7.03 13.34
CA ALA A 260 -8.05 7.32 11.94
C ALA A 260 -8.14 6.04 11.09
N ARG A 261 -7.31 5.02 11.38
CA ARG A 261 -7.37 3.72 10.70
C ARG A 261 -8.64 2.94 11.03
N VAL A 262 -9.09 2.98 12.29
CA VAL A 262 -10.37 2.37 12.71
C VAL A 262 -11.54 3.00 11.94
N LYS A 263 -11.55 4.34 11.79
CA LYS A 263 -12.55 5.02 10.95
C LYS A 263 -12.49 4.58 9.49
N SER A 264 -11.28 4.55 8.94
CA SER A 264 -11.05 4.15 7.54
C SER A 264 -11.49 2.71 7.28
N ALA A 265 -11.41 1.82 8.28
CA ALA A 265 -11.85 0.44 8.15
C ALA A 265 -13.31 0.33 7.69
N ALA A 266 -14.21 1.14 8.25
CA ALA A 266 -15.62 1.11 7.88
C ALA A 266 -15.86 1.47 6.40
N HIS A 267 -15.11 2.45 5.87
CA HIS A 267 -15.12 2.76 4.44
C HIS A 267 -14.69 1.55 3.60
N TYR A 268 -13.59 0.87 3.98
CA TYR A 268 -13.13 -0.31 3.24
C TYR A 268 -14.09 -1.50 3.34
N LEU A 269 -14.83 -1.65 4.44
CA LEU A 269 -15.88 -2.65 4.57
C LEU A 269 -17.03 -2.40 3.59
N GLU A 270 -17.50 -1.15 3.47
CA GLU A 270 -18.51 -0.77 2.48
C GLU A 270 -18.01 -1.04 1.05
N GLN A 271 -16.75 -0.69 0.75
CA GLN A 271 -16.15 -0.96 -0.57
C GLN A 271 -16.03 -2.46 -0.86
N GLY A 272 -15.67 -3.27 0.13
CA GLY A 272 -15.62 -4.73 -0.01
C GLY A 272 -16.99 -5.33 -0.30
N MET A 273 -18.01 -4.89 0.42
CA MET A 273 -19.41 -5.25 0.16
C MET A 273 -19.84 -4.82 -1.25
N ALA A 274 -19.59 -3.56 -1.62
CA ALA A 274 -19.98 -3.02 -2.92
C ALA A 274 -19.32 -3.78 -4.08
N ALA A 275 -18.01 -4.02 -4.01
CA ALA A 275 -17.26 -4.74 -5.03
C ALA A 275 -17.77 -6.18 -5.22
N ALA A 276 -18.05 -6.90 -4.12
CA ALA A 276 -18.58 -8.25 -4.18
C ALA A 276 -19.99 -8.29 -4.78
N GLY A 277 -20.88 -7.38 -4.37
CA GLY A 277 -22.23 -7.27 -4.92
C GLY A 277 -22.23 -6.86 -6.41
N GLN A 278 -21.39 -5.88 -6.78
CA GLN A 278 -21.19 -5.47 -8.17
C GLN A 278 -20.65 -6.62 -9.03
N GLY A 279 -19.69 -7.40 -8.52
CA GLY A 279 -19.16 -8.57 -9.22
C GLY A 279 -20.24 -9.59 -9.56
N ALA A 280 -21.13 -9.89 -8.61
CA ALA A 280 -22.27 -10.78 -8.86
C ALA A 280 -23.21 -10.21 -9.94
N LEU A 281 -23.53 -8.91 -9.87
CA LEU A 281 -24.38 -8.23 -10.86
C LEU A 281 -23.74 -8.21 -12.27
N MET A 282 -22.44 -7.97 -12.35
CA MET A 282 -21.69 -7.99 -13.60
C MET A 282 -21.69 -9.37 -14.24
N PHE A 283 -21.63 -10.45 -13.44
CA PHE A 283 -21.68 -11.82 -13.95
C PHE A 283 -22.94 -12.10 -14.76
N VAL A 284 -24.08 -11.55 -14.35
CA VAL A 284 -25.36 -11.65 -15.10
C VAL A 284 -25.54 -10.56 -16.15
N GLY A 285 -24.47 -9.83 -16.52
CA GLY A 285 -24.49 -8.83 -17.57
C GLY A 285 -25.23 -7.53 -17.20
N ARG A 286 -25.36 -7.22 -15.90
CA ARG A 286 -25.82 -5.91 -15.43
C ARG A 286 -24.63 -4.96 -15.30
N VAL A 287 -24.88 -3.69 -15.59
CA VAL A 287 -23.92 -2.62 -15.32
C VAL A 287 -23.79 -2.47 -13.80
N PRO A 288 -22.57 -2.43 -13.24
CA PRO A 288 -22.39 -2.31 -11.79
C PRO A 288 -22.97 -0.96 -11.32
N PRO A 289 -23.92 -0.97 -10.37
CA PRO A 289 -24.51 0.26 -9.85
C PRO A 289 -23.57 0.92 -8.85
N ASN A 290 -23.89 2.15 -8.42
CA ASN A 290 -23.16 2.80 -7.33
C ASN A 290 -23.32 2.02 -6.02
N LYS A 291 -22.37 2.16 -5.08
CA LYS A 291 -22.34 1.40 -3.82
C LYS A 291 -23.64 1.52 -3.00
N GLU A 292 -24.33 2.65 -3.10
CA GLU A 292 -25.60 2.93 -2.42
C GLU A 292 -26.76 2.10 -2.95
N GLU A 293 -26.69 1.69 -4.22
CA GLU A 293 -27.75 1.01 -4.95
C GLU A 293 -27.53 -0.50 -5.02
N VAL A 294 -26.34 -0.99 -4.64
CA VAL A 294 -26.00 -2.41 -4.62
C VAL A 294 -27.05 -3.26 -3.89
N PRO A 295 -27.52 -2.94 -2.66
CA PRO A 295 -28.50 -3.78 -1.98
C PRO A 295 -29.80 -3.95 -2.77
N LYS A 296 -30.34 -2.84 -3.31
CA LYS A 296 -31.55 -2.85 -4.13
C LYS A 296 -31.36 -3.66 -5.43
N ALA A 297 -30.22 -3.48 -6.10
CA ALA A 297 -29.91 -4.21 -7.32
C ALA A 297 -29.77 -5.72 -7.08
N LEU A 298 -29.18 -6.13 -5.95
CA LEU A 298 -29.10 -7.54 -5.55
C LEU A 298 -30.50 -8.12 -5.24
N GLN A 299 -31.35 -7.37 -4.54
CA GLN A 299 -32.73 -7.75 -4.28
C GLN A 299 -33.49 -8.03 -5.58
N GLU A 300 -33.38 -7.12 -6.54
CA GLU A 300 -34.07 -7.21 -7.83
C GLU A 300 -33.54 -8.31 -8.75
N SER A 301 -32.23 -8.61 -8.68
CA SER A 301 -31.58 -9.53 -9.62
C SER A 301 -31.48 -10.97 -9.12
N PHE A 302 -31.43 -11.18 -7.81
CA PHE A 302 -31.11 -12.49 -7.25
C PHE A 302 -32.12 -12.94 -6.18
N VAL A 303 -32.60 -12.04 -5.32
CA VAL A 303 -33.52 -12.44 -4.24
C VAL A 303 -34.91 -12.75 -4.78
N LYS A 304 -35.44 -11.95 -5.70
CA LYS A 304 -36.74 -12.21 -6.37
C LYS A 304 -36.78 -13.58 -7.05
N ASP A 305 -35.66 -14.00 -7.61
CA ASP A 305 -35.52 -15.28 -8.32
C ASP A 305 -35.13 -16.44 -7.39
N GLY A 306 -35.02 -16.18 -6.08
CA GLY A 306 -34.65 -17.18 -5.07
C GLY A 306 -33.19 -17.66 -5.14
N LEU A 307 -32.31 -16.93 -5.82
CA LEU A 307 -30.89 -17.26 -6.01
C LEU A 307 -30.03 -16.77 -4.83
N LEU A 308 -30.50 -15.76 -4.11
CA LEU A 308 -29.84 -15.16 -2.96
C LEU A 308 -30.82 -14.96 -1.80
N GLU A 309 -30.33 -15.19 -0.58
CA GLU A 309 -31.09 -15.00 0.65
C GLU A 309 -31.20 -13.52 1.02
N GLU A 310 -32.40 -13.08 1.45
CA GLU A 310 -32.69 -11.68 1.81
C GLU A 310 -31.78 -11.14 2.92
N LYS A 311 -31.24 -12.02 3.79
CA LYS A 311 -30.27 -11.65 4.82
C LYS A 311 -29.12 -10.84 4.24
N TYR A 312 -28.56 -11.25 3.10
CA TYR A 312 -27.37 -10.61 2.54
C TYR A 312 -27.66 -9.20 2.01
N VAL A 313 -28.90 -8.93 1.58
CA VAL A 313 -29.31 -7.56 1.23
C VAL A 313 -29.37 -6.68 2.48
N LYS A 314 -29.89 -7.21 3.59
CA LYS A 314 -29.91 -6.51 4.89
C LYS A 314 -28.51 -6.27 5.43
N ASP A 315 -27.63 -7.27 5.34
CA ASP A 315 -26.22 -7.14 5.73
C ASP A 315 -25.54 -6.01 4.94
N ALA A 316 -25.78 -5.93 3.63
CA ALA A 316 -25.25 -4.86 2.79
C ALA A 316 -25.77 -3.46 3.19
N GLU A 317 -27.06 -3.34 3.55
CA GLU A 317 -27.64 -2.11 4.07
C GLU A 317 -27.04 -1.71 5.42
N GLU A 318 -26.84 -2.67 6.33
CA GLU A 318 -26.24 -2.43 7.64
C GLU A 318 -24.78 -2.00 7.54
N ILE A 319 -23.97 -2.67 6.70
CA ILE A 319 -22.56 -2.31 6.46
C ILE A 319 -22.45 -0.87 5.94
N ARG A 320 -23.29 -0.51 4.96
CA ARG A 320 -23.33 0.86 4.42
C ARG A 320 -23.74 1.88 5.47
N LYS A 321 -24.77 1.58 6.25
CA LYS A 321 -25.24 2.47 7.31
C LYS A 321 -24.12 2.74 8.32
N PHE A 322 -23.42 1.70 8.74
CA PHE A 322 -22.27 1.80 9.63
C PHE A 322 -21.14 2.67 9.07
N ALA A 323 -20.76 2.46 7.81
CA ALA A 323 -19.73 3.27 7.15
C ALA A 323 -20.10 4.76 7.14
N LYS A 324 -21.33 5.08 6.73
CA LYS A 324 -21.83 6.46 6.69
C LYS A 324 -21.91 7.11 8.07
N GLU A 325 -22.32 6.36 9.09
CA GLU A 325 -22.35 6.85 10.46
C GLU A 325 -20.95 7.22 10.98
N LEU A 326 -19.91 6.50 10.54
CA LEU A 326 -18.53 6.77 10.93
C LEU A 326 -17.86 7.90 10.13
N GLU A 327 -18.22 8.10 8.87
CA GLU A 327 -17.70 9.19 8.05
C GLU A 327 -17.96 10.57 8.67
N HIS A 328 -19.11 10.75 9.33
CA HIS A 328 -19.51 12.02 9.93
C HIS A 328 -19.12 12.18 11.41
N LYS A 329 -18.58 11.13 12.06
CA LYS A 329 -18.20 11.19 13.47
C LYS A 329 -16.87 11.91 13.67
N LYS A 330 -16.77 12.72 14.72
CA LYS A 330 -15.50 13.33 15.15
C LYS A 330 -14.58 12.26 15.75
N ASP A 331 -13.27 12.51 15.77
CA ASP A 331 -12.28 11.56 16.29
C ASP A 331 -12.52 11.20 17.77
N GLU A 332 -13.08 12.15 18.53
CA GLU A 332 -13.41 12.04 19.95
C GLU A 332 -14.52 11.00 20.24
N ASP A 333 -15.42 10.80 19.27
CA ASP A 333 -16.58 9.90 19.37
C ASP A 333 -16.24 8.44 19.01
N CYS A 334 -15.01 8.17 18.59
CA CYS A 334 -14.60 6.85 18.10
C CYS A 334 -14.11 5.87 19.18
N LYS A 335 -14.19 6.25 20.46
CA LYS A 335 -13.65 5.46 21.58
C LYS A 335 -14.27 4.07 21.75
N ALA A 336 -15.45 3.82 21.18
CA ALA A 336 -16.16 2.52 21.25
C ALA A 336 -16.24 1.77 19.91
N VAL A 337 -15.62 2.28 18.84
CA VAL A 337 -15.86 1.81 17.48
C VAL A 337 -15.16 0.49 17.15
N GLY A 338 -14.07 0.15 17.84
CA GLY A 338 -13.29 -1.06 17.52
C GLY A 338 -14.11 -2.35 17.54
N ALA A 339 -14.94 -2.55 18.57
CA ALA A 339 -15.78 -3.74 18.68
C ALA A 339 -16.91 -3.77 17.61
N GLU A 340 -17.42 -2.59 17.23
CA GLU A 340 -18.38 -2.50 16.13
C GLU A 340 -17.72 -2.84 14.80
N VAL A 341 -16.49 -2.38 14.54
CA VAL A 341 -15.73 -2.72 13.32
C VAL A 341 -15.55 -4.23 13.20
N ASP A 342 -15.22 -4.95 14.28
CA ASP A 342 -15.08 -6.41 14.23
C ASP A 342 -16.39 -7.11 13.82
N LYS A 343 -17.54 -6.63 14.32
CA LYS A 343 -18.87 -7.14 13.90
C LYS A 343 -19.05 -6.97 12.39
N TYR A 344 -18.84 -5.76 11.87
CA TYR A 344 -19.05 -5.47 10.45
C TYR A 344 -17.98 -6.10 9.54
N LEU A 345 -16.77 -6.35 10.06
CA LEU A 345 -15.74 -7.09 9.37
C LEU A 345 -16.19 -8.53 9.10
N ASN A 346 -16.68 -9.23 10.13
CA ASN A 346 -17.20 -10.60 9.98
C ASN A 346 -18.42 -10.64 9.06
N MET A 347 -19.33 -9.68 9.20
CA MET A 347 -20.51 -9.56 8.33
C MET A 347 -20.13 -9.35 6.86
N THR A 348 -19.14 -8.50 6.60
CA THR A 348 -18.62 -8.24 5.25
C THR A 348 -17.93 -9.49 4.69
N ASP A 349 -17.15 -10.21 5.49
CA ASP A 349 -16.51 -11.47 5.07
C ASP A 349 -17.53 -12.56 4.71
N GLU A 350 -18.58 -12.73 5.53
CA GLU A 350 -19.70 -13.63 5.21
C GLU A 350 -20.41 -13.23 3.90
N PHE A 351 -20.68 -11.94 3.74
CA PHE A 351 -21.30 -11.40 2.53
C PHE A 351 -20.44 -11.67 1.28
N VAL A 352 -19.15 -11.36 1.32
CA VAL A 352 -18.21 -11.57 0.22
C VAL A 352 -18.14 -13.05 -0.16
N LYS A 353 -17.99 -13.94 0.83
CA LYS A 353 -17.98 -15.39 0.60
C LYS A 353 -19.27 -15.87 -0.05
N ARG A 354 -20.41 -15.33 0.36
CA ARG A 354 -21.69 -15.69 -0.24
C ARG A 354 -21.81 -15.22 -1.68
N MET A 355 -21.36 -14.00 -2.00
CA MET A 355 -21.36 -13.48 -3.38
C MET A 355 -20.45 -14.30 -4.29
N ASP A 356 -19.27 -14.70 -3.82
CA ASP A 356 -18.39 -15.61 -4.56
C ASP A 356 -19.07 -16.96 -4.84
N LYS A 357 -19.74 -17.53 -3.82
CA LYS A 357 -20.53 -18.75 -3.99
C LYS A 357 -21.68 -18.55 -4.98
N LEU A 358 -22.39 -17.43 -4.94
CA LEU A 358 -23.46 -17.11 -5.89
C LEU A 358 -22.93 -17.12 -7.32
N ILE A 359 -21.78 -16.49 -7.58
CA ILE A 359 -21.16 -16.46 -8.91
C ILE A 359 -20.85 -17.89 -9.37
N LYS A 360 -20.25 -18.73 -8.51
CA LYS A 360 -19.98 -20.14 -8.82
C LYS A 360 -21.25 -20.92 -9.14
N ASP A 361 -22.30 -20.77 -8.33
CA ASP A 361 -23.58 -21.44 -8.57
C ASP A 361 -24.19 -21.03 -9.93
N LEU A 362 -24.07 -19.75 -10.30
CA LEU A 362 -24.53 -19.23 -11.58
C LEU A 362 -23.68 -19.74 -12.76
N GLU A 363 -22.37 -19.83 -12.59
CA GLU A 363 -21.45 -20.39 -13.60
C GLU A 363 -21.77 -21.86 -13.90
N MET A 364 -21.98 -22.64 -12.84
CA MET A 364 -22.39 -24.05 -12.93
C MET A 364 -23.71 -24.18 -13.69
N LYS A 365 -24.72 -23.40 -13.31
CA LYS A 365 -26.02 -23.38 -14.00
C LYS A 365 -25.89 -23.02 -15.48
N LYS A 366 -25.02 -22.05 -15.81
CA LYS A 366 -24.72 -21.68 -17.22
C LYS A 366 -24.10 -22.84 -17.99
N LYS A 367 -23.09 -23.51 -17.42
CA LYS A 367 -22.45 -24.70 -18.04
C LYS A 367 -23.47 -25.81 -18.29
N SER A 368 -24.27 -26.15 -17.29
CA SER A 368 -25.33 -27.17 -17.39
C SER A 368 -26.32 -26.83 -18.50
N ASN A 369 -26.77 -25.57 -18.58
CA ASN A 369 -27.67 -25.12 -19.63
C ASN A 369 -27.07 -25.22 -21.04
N VAL A 370 -25.81 -24.84 -21.22
CA VAL A 370 -25.10 -24.95 -22.51
C VAL A 370 -24.98 -26.41 -22.93
N LEU A 371 -24.58 -27.31 -22.02
CA LEU A 371 -24.48 -28.74 -22.29
C LEU A 371 -25.83 -29.37 -22.65
N MET A 372 -26.89 -29.07 -21.87
CA MET A 372 -28.24 -29.56 -22.15
C MET A 372 -28.75 -29.08 -23.50
N ASN A 373 -28.56 -27.80 -23.84
CA ASN A 373 -28.98 -27.26 -25.13
C ASN A 373 -28.17 -27.84 -26.29
N THR A 374 -26.86 -28.03 -26.09
CA THR A 374 -25.98 -28.68 -27.08
C THR A 374 -26.43 -30.10 -27.36
N TYR A 375 -26.69 -30.90 -26.31
CA TYR A 375 -27.20 -32.26 -26.47
C TYR A 375 -28.59 -32.32 -27.12
N LYS A 376 -29.50 -31.41 -26.76
CA LYS A 376 -30.81 -31.31 -27.42
C LYS A 376 -30.66 -31.00 -28.91
N THR A 377 -29.76 -30.09 -29.28
CA THR A 377 -29.46 -29.76 -30.70
C THR A 377 -28.89 -30.97 -31.43
N PHE A 378 -27.93 -31.67 -30.83
CA PHE A 378 -27.38 -32.92 -31.36
C PHE A 378 -28.50 -33.94 -31.62
N LEU A 379 -29.34 -34.24 -30.62
CA LEU A 379 -30.44 -35.20 -30.77
C LEU A 379 -31.45 -34.78 -31.84
N LYS A 380 -31.85 -33.51 -31.88
CA LYS A 380 -32.79 -33.00 -32.90
C LYS A 380 -32.24 -33.14 -34.30
N ALA A 381 -30.95 -32.88 -34.51
CA ALA A 381 -30.31 -33.03 -35.82
C ALA A 381 -30.32 -34.50 -36.29
N ASN A 382 -29.96 -35.43 -35.41
CA ASN A 382 -30.01 -36.87 -35.70
C ASN A 382 -31.43 -37.34 -36.05
N VAL A 383 -32.41 -37.00 -35.21
CA VAL A 383 -33.82 -37.36 -35.43
C VAL A 383 -34.37 -36.71 -36.70
N GLY A 384 -34.04 -35.45 -36.95
CA GLY A 384 -34.44 -34.71 -38.15
C GLY A 384 -33.87 -35.34 -39.42
N ALA A 385 -32.58 -35.71 -39.42
CA ALA A 385 -31.94 -36.35 -40.55
C ALA A 385 -32.57 -37.71 -40.89
N LEU A 386 -32.85 -38.55 -39.89
CA LEU A 386 -33.53 -39.83 -40.10
C LEU A 386 -34.92 -39.66 -40.70
N LYS A 387 -35.73 -38.73 -40.16
CA LYS A 387 -37.06 -38.43 -40.70
C LYS A 387 -36.99 -37.90 -42.13
N TYR A 388 -35.99 -37.08 -42.44
CA TYR A 388 -35.81 -36.51 -43.78
C TYR A 388 -35.61 -37.59 -44.84
N ILE A 389 -34.89 -38.66 -44.51
CA ILE A 389 -34.66 -39.82 -45.39
C ILE A 389 -35.74 -40.91 -45.26
N GLY A 390 -36.86 -40.61 -44.60
CA GLY A 390 -38.01 -41.52 -44.46
C GLY A 390 -37.84 -42.63 -43.43
N ILE A 391 -36.90 -42.51 -42.50
CA ILE A 391 -36.62 -43.52 -41.48
C ILE A 391 -37.24 -43.12 -40.15
N THR A 392 -38.02 -44.03 -39.58
CA THR A 392 -38.57 -43.85 -38.24
C THR A 392 -37.44 -43.84 -37.20
N PRO A 393 -37.28 -42.75 -36.42
CA PRO A 393 -36.30 -42.71 -35.35
C PRO A 393 -36.56 -43.79 -34.30
N PRO A 394 -35.52 -44.34 -33.65
CA PRO A 394 -35.70 -45.36 -32.61
C PRO A 394 -36.41 -44.78 -31.38
N GLU A 395 -37.21 -45.62 -30.70
CA GLU A 395 -37.88 -45.23 -29.44
C GLU A 395 -36.89 -45.01 -28.30
N SER A 396 -35.79 -45.77 -28.30
CA SER A 396 -34.73 -45.71 -27.29
C SER A 396 -33.56 -44.87 -27.78
N LEU A 397 -33.18 -43.85 -26.98
CA LEU A 397 -32.00 -43.02 -27.25
C LEU A 397 -30.69 -43.83 -27.32
N LYS A 398 -30.62 -44.99 -26.65
CA LYS A 398 -29.43 -45.87 -26.68
C LYS A 398 -29.23 -46.54 -28.04
N ASP A 399 -30.28 -46.64 -28.84
CA ASP A 399 -30.23 -47.28 -30.15
C ASP A 399 -30.03 -46.26 -31.29
N LEU A 400 -30.11 -44.96 -30.98
CA LEU A 400 -29.84 -43.87 -31.93
C LEU A 400 -28.49 -44.00 -32.65
N PRO A 401 -27.37 -44.30 -31.96
CA PRO A 401 -26.08 -44.48 -32.64
C PRO A 401 -26.12 -45.60 -33.70
N LYS A 402 -26.72 -46.75 -33.39
CA LYS A 402 -26.78 -47.89 -34.33
C LYS A 402 -27.54 -47.53 -35.61
N VAL A 403 -28.66 -46.82 -35.48
CA VAL A 403 -29.47 -46.38 -36.63
C VAL A 403 -28.72 -45.32 -37.43
N MET A 404 -28.09 -44.34 -36.77
CA MET A 404 -27.29 -43.31 -37.44
C MET A 404 -26.12 -43.92 -38.22
N TYR A 405 -25.39 -44.89 -37.67
CA TYR A 405 -24.25 -45.51 -38.35
C TYR A 405 -24.64 -46.30 -39.60
N LYS A 406 -25.84 -46.89 -39.58
CA LYS A 406 -26.37 -47.64 -40.72
C LYS A 406 -26.67 -46.73 -41.91
N HIS A 407 -27.17 -45.53 -41.65
CA HIS A 407 -27.68 -44.62 -42.71
C HIS A 407 -26.73 -43.46 -43.04
N PHE A 408 -25.83 -43.11 -42.12
CA PHE A 408 -24.83 -42.06 -42.27
C PHE A 408 -23.44 -42.59 -41.83
N PRO A 409 -22.87 -43.58 -42.54
CA PRO A 409 -21.61 -44.21 -42.15
C PRO A 409 -20.44 -43.22 -42.10
N ASP A 410 -20.43 -42.22 -42.98
CA ASP A 410 -19.42 -41.15 -43.03
C ASP A 410 -19.33 -40.34 -41.72
N PHE A 411 -20.40 -40.34 -40.92
CA PHE A 411 -20.51 -39.60 -39.68
C PHE A 411 -20.28 -40.46 -38.43
N LYS A 412 -20.06 -41.77 -38.59
CA LYS A 412 -20.00 -42.75 -37.49
C LYS A 412 -19.06 -42.31 -36.36
N ASP A 413 -17.82 -41.96 -36.69
CA ASP A 413 -16.81 -41.63 -35.67
C ASP A 413 -17.15 -40.33 -34.95
N SER A 414 -17.49 -39.28 -35.70
CA SER A 414 -17.90 -37.99 -35.14
C SER A 414 -19.15 -38.07 -34.27
N HIS A 415 -20.13 -38.90 -34.68
CA HIS A 415 -21.33 -39.16 -33.91
C HIS A 415 -21.02 -39.95 -32.64
N ALA A 416 -20.20 -40.99 -32.72
CA ALA A 416 -19.82 -41.80 -31.56
C ALA A 416 -19.16 -40.95 -30.48
N GLU A 417 -18.17 -40.15 -30.86
CA GLU A 417 -17.45 -39.25 -29.95
C GLU A 417 -18.41 -38.25 -29.30
N LEU A 418 -19.23 -37.55 -30.11
CA LEU A 418 -20.18 -36.56 -29.61
C LEU A 418 -21.22 -37.18 -28.68
N PHE A 419 -21.79 -38.32 -29.05
CA PHE A 419 -22.81 -38.98 -28.25
C PHE A 419 -22.23 -39.44 -26.90
N GLU A 420 -21.04 -40.05 -26.90
CA GLU A 420 -20.37 -40.48 -25.67
C GLU A 420 -20.05 -39.29 -24.76
N HIS A 421 -19.36 -38.27 -25.29
CA HIS A 421 -18.90 -37.14 -24.49
C HIS A 421 -20.05 -36.27 -23.97
N LEU A 422 -21.07 -35.99 -24.79
CA LEU A 422 -22.26 -35.25 -24.33
C LEU A 422 -23.04 -36.05 -23.27
N THR A 423 -23.18 -37.37 -23.44
CA THR A 423 -23.86 -38.21 -22.45
C THR A 423 -23.09 -38.25 -21.13
N ARG A 424 -21.76 -38.38 -21.18
CA ARG A 424 -20.90 -38.32 -19.99
C ARG A 424 -21.02 -36.97 -19.29
N ALA A 425 -20.90 -35.87 -20.03
CA ALA A 425 -21.01 -34.53 -19.47
C ALA A 425 -22.38 -34.29 -18.81
N LEU A 426 -23.48 -34.73 -19.43
CA LEU A 426 -24.81 -34.65 -18.82
C LEU A 426 -25.00 -35.57 -17.62
N THR A 427 -24.30 -36.70 -17.58
CA THR A 427 -24.31 -37.58 -16.40
C THR A 427 -23.61 -36.90 -15.24
N MET A 428 -22.44 -36.28 -15.48
CA MET A 428 -21.75 -35.47 -14.47
C MET A 428 -22.61 -34.32 -13.96
N VAL A 429 -23.36 -33.66 -14.85
CA VAL A 429 -24.39 -32.65 -14.48
C VAL A 429 -25.47 -33.22 -13.59
N LYS A 430 -26.00 -34.39 -13.93
CA LYS A 430 -27.02 -35.04 -13.10
C LYS A 430 -26.48 -35.43 -11.71
N ASP A 431 -25.21 -35.78 -11.64
CA ASP A 431 -24.54 -36.21 -10.41
C ASP A 431 -24.00 -35.02 -9.58
N GLY A 432 -24.22 -33.78 -10.02
CA GLY A 432 -23.77 -32.56 -9.33
C GLY A 432 -22.26 -32.31 -9.39
N LYS A 433 -21.61 -32.78 -10.47
CA LYS A 433 -20.16 -32.70 -10.71
C LYS A 433 -19.81 -31.79 -11.90
N GLU A 434 -20.56 -30.71 -12.09
CA GLU A 434 -20.34 -29.80 -13.23
C GLU A 434 -19.06 -28.99 -13.11
N ASP A 435 -18.52 -28.86 -11.91
CA ASP A 435 -17.27 -28.17 -11.58
C ASP A 435 -16.06 -28.95 -12.08
N GLU A 436 -16.18 -30.27 -12.13
CA GLU A 436 -15.19 -31.18 -12.73
C GLU A 436 -15.14 -31.07 -14.27
N ILE A 437 -16.10 -30.41 -14.92
CA ILE A 437 -16.13 -30.24 -16.38
C ILE A 437 -15.38 -28.96 -16.78
N PRO A 438 -14.25 -29.07 -17.50
CA PRO A 438 -13.52 -27.89 -17.97
C PRO A 438 -14.38 -27.02 -18.88
N GLU A 439 -14.34 -25.70 -18.69
CA GLU A 439 -15.16 -24.78 -19.48
C GLU A 439 -14.84 -24.87 -20.99
N ARG A 440 -13.57 -25.10 -21.33
CA ARG A 440 -13.14 -25.37 -22.70
C ARG A 440 -13.90 -26.54 -23.32
N ASP A 441 -14.07 -27.63 -22.59
CA ASP A 441 -14.72 -28.84 -23.09
C ASP A 441 -16.20 -28.59 -23.39
N VAL A 442 -16.86 -27.75 -22.59
CA VAL A 442 -18.26 -27.34 -22.84
C VAL A 442 -18.39 -26.63 -24.20
N TYR A 443 -17.51 -25.68 -24.49
CA TYR A 443 -17.55 -24.95 -25.76
C TYR A 443 -17.03 -25.78 -26.95
N ASP A 444 -16.03 -26.64 -26.74
CA ASP A 444 -15.53 -27.57 -27.76
C ASP A 444 -16.63 -28.55 -28.16
N LEU A 445 -17.41 -29.08 -27.22
CA LEU A 445 -18.57 -29.93 -27.51
C LEU A 445 -19.67 -29.16 -28.27
N ARG A 446 -19.91 -27.89 -27.92
CA ARG A 446 -20.86 -27.03 -28.64
C ARG A 446 -20.44 -26.83 -30.10
N GLU A 447 -19.17 -26.51 -30.35
CA GLU A 447 -18.68 -26.27 -31.70
C GLU A 447 -18.60 -27.56 -32.52
N LYS A 448 -18.11 -28.67 -31.94
CA LYS A 448 -18.13 -29.99 -32.59
C LYS A 448 -19.56 -30.39 -32.97
N THR A 449 -20.53 -30.16 -32.10
CA THR A 449 -21.95 -30.43 -32.39
C THR A 449 -22.42 -29.58 -33.57
N LYS A 450 -22.13 -28.27 -33.57
CA LYS A 450 -22.48 -27.38 -34.69
C LYS A 450 -21.88 -27.85 -36.01
N MET A 451 -20.61 -28.24 -36.02
CA MET A 451 -19.93 -28.77 -37.21
C MET A 451 -20.55 -30.09 -37.68
N PHE A 452 -20.92 -30.98 -36.76
CA PHE A 452 -21.66 -32.20 -37.07
C PHE A 452 -23.00 -31.91 -37.73
N VAL A 453 -23.80 -30.99 -37.17
CA VAL A 453 -25.10 -30.61 -37.74
C VAL A 453 -24.96 -30.03 -39.15
N LEU A 454 -23.97 -29.14 -39.36
CA LEU A 454 -23.70 -28.57 -40.68
C LEU A 454 -23.26 -29.63 -41.69
N GLY A 455 -22.38 -30.55 -41.28
CA GLY A 455 -21.94 -31.66 -42.12
C GLY A 455 -23.10 -32.56 -42.51
N LEU A 456 -23.94 -32.93 -41.55
CA LEU A 456 -25.12 -33.76 -41.78
C LEU A 456 -26.10 -33.09 -42.75
N GLY A 457 -26.36 -31.78 -42.56
CA GLY A 457 -27.18 -31.00 -43.47
C GLY A 457 -26.65 -30.97 -44.91
N LYS A 458 -25.34 -30.78 -45.10
CA LYS A 458 -24.71 -30.85 -46.44
C LYS A 458 -24.89 -32.23 -47.07
N LYS A 459 -24.67 -33.30 -46.32
CA LYS A 459 -24.85 -34.67 -46.81
C LYS A 459 -26.29 -34.94 -47.26
N LEU A 460 -27.27 -34.50 -46.48
CA LEU A 460 -28.69 -34.64 -46.83
C LEU A 460 -29.01 -33.92 -48.14
N LYS A 461 -28.47 -32.71 -48.32
CA LYS A 461 -28.62 -31.96 -49.57
C LYS A 461 -27.98 -32.69 -50.74
N ASP A 462 -26.75 -33.19 -50.59
CA ASP A 462 -26.06 -33.94 -51.63
C ASP A 462 -26.82 -35.22 -52.03
N MET A 463 -27.41 -35.93 -51.05
CA MET A 463 -28.24 -37.11 -51.31
C MET A 463 -29.52 -36.75 -52.07
N LYS A 464 -30.16 -35.61 -51.74
CA LYS A 464 -31.34 -35.10 -52.45
C LYS A 464 -30.99 -34.72 -53.89
N ASP A 465 -29.92 -33.96 -54.08
CA ASP A 465 -29.49 -33.47 -55.39
C ASP A 465 -29.10 -34.63 -56.34
N LYS A 466 -28.64 -35.76 -55.79
CA LYS A 466 -28.35 -37.00 -56.53
C LYS A 466 -29.58 -37.90 -56.76
N GLY A 467 -30.74 -37.56 -56.19
CA GLY A 467 -31.96 -38.37 -56.26
C GLY A 467 -31.89 -39.67 -55.44
N GLU A 468 -30.96 -39.78 -54.49
CA GLU A 468 -30.78 -40.99 -53.65
C GLU A 468 -31.87 -41.13 -52.57
N ILE A 469 -32.62 -40.05 -52.32
CA ILE A 469 -33.69 -39.99 -51.32
C ILE A 469 -34.91 -39.29 -51.90
N VAL A 470 -36.08 -39.88 -51.65
CA VAL A 470 -37.39 -39.26 -51.93
C VAL A 470 -37.81 -38.52 -50.67
N VAL A 471 -37.80 -37.19 -50.73
CA VAL A 471 -38.24 -36.35 -49.60
C VAL A 471 -39.76 -36.53 -49.45
N PRO A 472 -40.28 -36.87 -48.26
CA PRO A 472 -41.72 -36.95 -48.03
C PRO A 472 -42.41 -35.60 -48.37
N GLU A 473 -43.54 -35.60 -49.08
CA GLU A 473 -44.24 -34.38 -49.56
C GLU A 473 -44.52 -33.34 -48.44
N GLU A 474 -44.65 -33.76 -47.19
CA GLU A 474 -44.82 -32.87 -46.03
C GLU A 474 -43.57 -32.02 -45.69
N ASN A 475 -42.38 -32.45 -46.11
CA ASN A 475 -41.11 -31.77 -45.85
C ASN A 475 -40.69 -30.84 -46.99
N GLU A 476 -41.21 -31.01 -48.22
CA GLU A 476 -40.96 -30.08 -49.34
C GLU A 476 -41.57 -28.70 -49.09
N LYS A 477 -42.76 -28.64 -48.49
CA LYS A 477 -43.46 -27.38 -48.17
C LYS A 477 -42.77 -26.52 -47.10
N LYS A 478 -41.87 -27.12 -46.29
CA LYS A 478 -41.09 -26.38 -45.27
C LYS A 478 -39.84 -25.72 -45.84
N GLU A 479 -39.26 -26.24 -46.91
CA GLU A 479 -38.08 -25.64 -47.56
C GLU A 479 -38.44 -24.36 -48.34
N GLU A 480 -39.66 -24.25 -48.90
CA GLU A 480 -40.11 -23.03 -49.56
C GLU A 480 -40.43 -21.89 -48.57
N GLY A 481 -40.88 -22.21 -47.35
CA GLY A 481 -41.11 -21.24 -46.28
C GLY A 481 -39.86 -20.84 -45.49
N ALA A 482 -38.78 -21.63 -45.52
CA ALA A 482 -37.55 -21.37 -44.77
C ALA A 482 -36.58 -20.37 -45.45
N LYS A 483 -36.90 -19.87 -46.65
CA LYS A 483 -36.12 -18.82 -47.33
C LYS A 483 -36.27 -17.43 -46.69
N GLU A 484 -37.13 -17.27 -45.68
CA GLU A 484 -37.32 -16.02 -44.93
C GLU A 484 -36.99 -16.11 -43.42
N GLU A 485 -36.31 -17.15 -42.93
CA GLU A 485 -35.80 -17.15 -41.56
C GLU A 485 -34.40 -16.51 -41.47
N GLN A 486 -34.37 -15.33 -40.86
CA GLN A 486 -33.18 -14.55 -40.53
C GLN A 486 -32.13 -15.37 -39.77
N PRO A 487 -30.83 -15.00 -39.90
CA PRO A 487 -29.75 -15.71 -39.24
C PRO A 487 -29.97 -15.82 -37.73
N ILE A 488 -29.55 -16.96 -37.18
CA ILE A 488 -29.60 -17.28 -35.75
C ILE A 488 -29.02 -16.10 -34.96
N ALA A 489 -29.86 -15.53 -34.09
CA ALA A 489 -29.54 -14.39 -33.26
C ALA A 489 -28.23 -14.62 -32.48
N THR A 490 -27.35 -13.62 -32.52
CA THR A 490 -26.10 -13.62 -31.78
C THR A 490 -26.35 -13.65 -30.27
N GLU A 491 -25.35 -14.07 -29.50
CA GLU A 491 -25.43 -14.20 -28.03
C GLU A 491 -25.84 -12.88 -27.32
N GLN A 492 -25.60 -11.73 -27.96
CA GLN A 492 -26.08 -10.42 -27.51
C GLN A 492 -27.59 -10.24 -27.72
N GLU A 493 -28.14 -10.73 -28.83
CA GLU A 493 -29.57 -10.59 -29.17
C GLU A 493 -30.48 -11.55 -28.38
N LEU A 494 -29.95 -12.71 -27.95
CA LEU A 494 -30.66 -13.61 -27.02
C LEU A 494 -30.74 -13.00 -25.61
N ASN A 495 -29.67 -12.34 -25.15
CA ASN A 495 -29.65 -11.63 -23.88
C ASN A 495 -30.51 -10.36 -23.88
N GLU A 496 -30.69 -9.69 -25.02
CA GLU A 496 -31.60 -8.54 -25.14
C GLU A 496 -33.08 -8.94 -25.18
N LYS A 497 -33.42 -10.12 -25.72
CA LYS A 497 -34.80 -10.63 -25.73
C LYS A 497 -35.28 -11.06 -24.34
N GLU A 498 -34.38 -11.50 -23.46
CA GLU A 498 -34.70 -11.78 -22.05
C GLU A 498 -34.82 -10.50 -21.20
N LYS A 499 -34.27 -9.36 -21.62
CA LYS A 499 -34.45 -8.05 -20.96
C LYS A 499 -35.79 -7.36 -21.28
N LYS A 500 -36.56 -7.88 -22.24
CA LYS A 500 -37.86 -7.32 -22.70
C LYS A 500 -39.08 -8.15 -22.27
N LYS A 501 -38.91 -9.16 -21.42
CA LYS A 501 -39.96 -9.83 -20.65
C LYS A 501 -39.68 -9.63 -19.18
#